data_AF-A0A0Q9AHB1-F1
#
_entry.id   AF-A0A0Q9AHB1-F1
#
_cell.length_a   1.000
_cell.length_b   1.000
_cell.length_c   1.000
_cell.angle_alpha   90.00
_cell.angle_beta   90.00
_cell.angle_gamma   90.00
#
_symmetry.space_group_name_H-M   'P 1'
#
loop_
_entity.id
_entity.type
_entity.pdbx_description
1 polymer ?
#
loop_
_entity_poly.entity_id
_entity_poly.type
_entity_poly.pdbx_seq_one_letter_code
_entity_poly.pdbx_strand_id
1 'polypeptide(L)'
;MRHDLRGFLPMTALPRFARWLSCQEDRESAREALRRELTEELGEAGHPELATGIAAVDFRWVRKVVDGPKKAPGHPYRQIRFFEVFELDLTIAAARTLHDALVALARDPGEALIICAGREDIVHGRIGALYVAPQSAFLIGDRRLHADLPAPR
;
A
#
# COMPACT_ATOMS: atom_id res chain seq x y z
N MET A 1 -0.53 3.46 -12.23
CA MET A 1 -0.55 4.81 -11.57
C MET A 1 -0.53 6.05 -12.50
N ARG A 2 -1.46 6.17 -13.46
CA ARG A 2 -1.51 7.35 -14.38
C ARG A 2 -2.29 8.55 -13.81
N HIS A 3 -3.04 8.33 -12.73
CA HIS A 3 -4.04 9.27 -12.21
C HIS A 3 -3.70 9.87 -10.84
N ASP A 4 -2.51 9.59 -10.30
CA ASP A 4 -2.10 10.15 -9.01
C ASP A 4 -1.99 11.67 -9.07
N LEU A 5 -2.64 12.35 -8.13
CA LEU A 5 -2.42 13.78 -7.92
C LEU A 5 -1.03 13.99 -7.28
N ARG A 6 -0.16 14.73 -7.97
CA ARG A 6 1.20 15.05 -7.50
C ARG A 6 1.37 16.56 -7.35
N GLY A 7 2.01 17.00 -6.28
CA GLY A 7 2.25 18.42 -6.02
C GLY A 7 2.89 18.69 -4.66
N PHE A 8 3.09 19.98 -4.36
CA PHE A 8 3.65 20.44 -3.10
C PHE A 8 2.62 21.24 -2.30
N LEU A 9 2.66 21.08 -0.98
CA LEU A 9 1.83 21.83 -0.06
C LEU A 9 2.72 22.73 0.82
N PRO A 10 2.42 24.03 0.95
CA PRO A 10 3.07 24.88 1.95
C PRO A 10 2.84 24.31 3.36
N MET A 11 3.88 24.34 4.20
CA MET A 11 3.79 23.77 5.56
C MET A 11 2.66 24.40 6.39
N THR A 12 2.37 25.69 6.18
CA THR A 12 1.27 26.42 6.83
C THR A 12 -0.12 25.89 6.48
N ALA A 13 -0.27 25.22 5.33
CA ALA A 13 -1.53 24.62 4.90
C ALA A 13 -1.72 23.17 5.37
N LEU A 14 -0.69 22.55 5.96
CA LEU A 14 -0.71 21.14 6.37
C LEU A 14 -1.84 20.79 7.36
N PRO A 15 -2.11 21.58 8.42
CA PRO A 15 -3.20 21.25 9.34
C PRO A 15 -4.57 21.23 8.67
N ARG A 16 -4.82 22.19 7.75
CA ARG A 16 -6.07 22.26 6.98
C ARG A 16 -6.20 21.07 6.03
N PHE A 17 -5.10 20.73 5.34
CA PHE A 17 -5.07 19.57 4.45
C PHE A 17 -5.30 18.26 5.22
N ALA A 18 -4.65 18.08 6.37
CA ALA A 18 -4.83 16.89 7.20
C ALA A 18 -6.28 16.74 7.71
N ARG A 19 -6.93 17.87 8.04
CA ARG A 19 -8.36 17.90 8.42
C ARG A 19 -9.25 17.49 7.24
N TRP A 20 -9.09 18.12 6.08
CA TRP A 20 -9.81 17.76 4.87
C TRP A 20 -9.63 16.27 4.53
N LEU A 21 -8.39 15.77 4.56
CA LEU A 21 -8.08 14.35 4.33
C LEU A 21 -8.76 13.43 5.36
N SER A 22 -8.99 13.88 6.59
CA SER A 22 -9.68 13.09 7.61
C SER A 22 -11.20 13.06 7.48
N CYS A 23 -11.80 14.09 6.88
CA CYS A 23 -13.25 14.19 6.69
C CYS A 23 -13.77 13.23 5.61
N GLN A 24 -12.91 12.78 4.69
CA GLN A 24 -13.27 11.93 3.54
C GLN A 24 -14.35 12.52 2.62
N GLU A 25 -14.58 13.83 2.67
CA GLU A 25 -15.50 14.54 1.79
C GLU A 25 -14.90 14.71 0.37
N ASP A 26 -15.74 14.57 -0.65
CA ASP A 26 -15.40 14.73 -2.08
C ASP A 26 -14.23 13.87 -2.56
N ARG A 27 -14.07 12.67 -1.99
CA ARG A 27 -13.05 11.70 -2.42
C ARG A 27 -13.59 10.28 -2.42
N GLU A 28 -12.89 9.43 -3.18
CA GLU A 28 -13.05 7.98 -3.13
C GLU A 28 -12.86 7.48 -1.68
N SER A 29 -13.74 6.58 -1.24
CA SER A 29 -13.60 5.92 0.05
C SER A 29 -12.38 5.00 0.06
N ALA A 30 -11.81 4.72 1.23
CA ALA A 30 -10.65 3.83 1.31
C ALA A 30 -10.92 2.42 0.74
N ARG A 31 -12.16 1.92 0.82
CA ARG A 31 -12.55 0.62 0.26
C ARG A 31 -12.61 0.63 -1.26
N GLU A 32 -13.20 1.68 -1.85
CA GLU A 32 -13.23 1.84 -3.31
C GLU A 32 -11.81 1.95 -3.85
N ALA A 33 -10.97 2.78 -3.21
CA ALA A 33 -9.57 2.93 -3.57
C ALA A 33 -8.80 1.60 -3.49
N LEU A 34 -8.94 0.84 -2.40
CA LEU A 34 -8.29 -0.48 -2.27
C LEU A 34 -8.70 -1.45 -3.37
N ARG A 35 -9.99 -1.50 -3.73
CA ARG A 35 -10.48 -2.37 -4.80
C ARG A 35 -9.94 -1.94 -6.16
N ARG A 36 -9.94 -0.63 -6.44
CA ARG A 36 -9.42 -0.08 -7.69
C ARG A 36 -7.91 -0.32 -7.82
N GLU A 37 -7.12 0.05 -6.82
CA GLU A 37 -5.67 -0.17 -6.80
C GLU A 37 -5.33 -1.66 -6.92
N LEU A 38 -6.01 -2.54 -6.18
CA LEU A 38 -5.76 -3.99 -6.30
C LEU A 38 -6.07 -4.53 -7.70
N THR A 39 -7.10 -3.99 -8.36
CA THR A 39 -7.42 -4.33 -9.77
C THR A 39 -6.34 -3.85 -10.72
N GLU A 40 -5.86 -2.61 -10.55
CA GLU A 40 -4.79 -2.02 -11.36
C GLU A 40 -3.47 -2.80 -11.21
N GLU A 41 -3.04 -3.05 -9.97
CA GLU A 41 -1.80 -3.76 -9.65
C GLU A 41 -1.82 -5.21 -10.16
N LEU A 42 -2.95 -5.92 -10.06
CA LEU A 42 -3.09 -7.26 -10.66
C LEU A 42 -2.98 -7.22 -12.19
N GLY A 43 -3.56 -6.21 -12.83
CA GLY A 43 -3.41 -6.00 -14.26
C GLY A 43 -1.97 -5.71 -14.68
N GLU A 44 -1.29 -4.82 -13.94
CA GLU A 44 0.13 -4.48 -14.15
C GLU A 44 1.06 -5.69 -13.88
N ALA A 45 0.69 -6.56 -12.95
CA ALA A 45 1.39 -7.82 -12.66
C ALA A 45 1.09 -8.95 -13.66
N GLY A 46 0.19 -8.75 -14.64
CA GLY A 46 -0.13 -9.76 -15.65
C GLY A 46 -1.20 -10.78 -15.23
N HIS A 47 -1.95 -10.50 -14.15
CA HIS A 47 -3.02 -11.34 -13.61
C HIS A 47 -4.40 -10.67 -13.59
N PRO A 48 -4.87 -10.06 -14.71
CA PRO A 48 -6.17 -9.41 -14.76
C PRO A 48 -7.33 -10.39 -14.48
N GLU A 49 -7.15 -11.69 -14.69
CA GLU A 49 -8.14 -12.73 -14.35
C GLU A 49 -8.47 -12.75 -12.86
N LEU A 50 -7.52 -12.43 -11.98
CA LEU A 50 -7.72 -12.38 -10.53
C LEU A 50 -8.50 -11.14 -10.10
N ALA A 51 -8.64 -10.13 -10.96
CA ALA A 51 -9.49 -8.99 -10.68
C ALA A 51 -10.99 -9.36 -10.70
N THR A 52 -11.33 -10.52 -11.26
CA THR A 52 -12.69 -11.06 -11.26
C THR A 52 -13.17 -11.29 -9.84
N GLY A 53 -14.14 -10.49 -9.39
CA GLY A 53 -14.73 -10.62 -8.05
C GLY A 53 -14.16 -9.68 -7.00
N ILE A 54 -13.22 -8.78 -7.34
CA ILE A 54 -12.73 -7.74 -6.41
C ILE A 54 -13.88 -6.87 -5.86
N ALA A 55 -14.92 -6.61 -6.67
CA ALA A 55 -16.10 -5.88 -6.20
C ALA A 55 -16.80 -6.55 -5.00
N ALA A 56 -16.64 -7.87 -4.83
CA ALA A 56 -17.21 -8.65 -3.75
C ALA A 56 -16.26 -8.82 -2.54
N VAL A 57 -15.01 -8.38 -2.61
CA VAL A 57 -14.11 -8.40 -1.44
C VAL A 57 -14.39 -7.22 -0.51
N ASP A 58 -14.13 -7.39 0.78
CA ASP A 58 -14.17 -6.28 1.75
C ASP A 58 -12.91 -6.27 2.61
N PHE A 59 -12.70 -5.14 3.26
CA PHE A 59 -11.52 -4.82 4.03
C PHE A 59 -11.92 -4.32 5.41
N ARG A 60 -11.32 -4.93 6.43
CA ARG A 60 -11.45 -4.51 7.82
C ARG A 60 -10.42 -3.44 8.12
N TRP A 61 -10.88 -2.28 8.61
CA TRP A 61 -9.97 -1.24 9.07
C TRP A 61 -9.15 -1.71 10.27
N VAL A 62 -7.84 -1.45 10.25
CA VAL A 62 -6.91 -1.84 11.31
C VAL A 62 -6.43 -0.63 12.09
N ARG A 63 -5.85 0.37 11.40
CA ARG A 63 -5.26 1.56 12.04
C ARG A 63 -5.02 2.69 11.04
N LYS A 64 -4.75 3.86 11.57
CA LYS A 64 -4.21 5.01 10.84
C LYS A 64 -2.78 5.29 11.29
N VAL A 65 -1.89 5.63 10.36
CA VAL A 65 -0.50 6.01 10.64
C VAL A 65 -0.21 7.37 10.01
N VAL A 66 0.47 8.23 10.76
CA VAL A 66 1.03 9.47 10.24
C VAL A 66 2.53 9.41 10.41
N ASP A 67 3.27 9.46 9.30
CA ASP A 67 4.72 9.33 9.29
C ASP A 67 5.38 10.58 8.71
N GLY A 68 6.15 11.29 9.55
CA GLY A 68 6.83 12.52 9.18
C GLY A 68 6.33 13.75 9.95
N PRO A 69 6.74 14.96 9.54
CA PRO A 69 7.50 15.28 8.33
C PRO A 69 8.98 14.87 8.42
N LYS A 70 9.50 14.18 7.40
CA LYS A 70 10.90 13.72 7.28
C LYS A 70 11.55 14.23 6.00
N LYS A 71 12.88 14.33 5.97
CA LYS A 71 13.62 14.67 4.75
C LYS A 71 13.45 13.54 3.73
N ALA A 72 13.00 13.86 2.52
CA ALA A 72 12.97 12.88 1.44
C ALA A 72 14.41 12.70 0.91
N PRO A 73 14.95 11.47 0.85
CA PRO A 73 16.31 11.23 0.37
C PRO A 73 16.54 11.81 -1.03
N GLY A 74 17.63 12.54 -1.22
CA GLY A 74 17.96 13.15 -2.52
C GLY A 74 17.13 14.38 -2.92
N HIS A 75 16.18 14.84 -2.10
CA HIS A 75 15.28 15.92 -2.47
C HIS A 75 15.36 17.14 -1.54
N PRO A 76 15.09 18.37 -2.03
CA PRO A 76 15.12 19.58 -1.21
C PRO A 76 13.92 19.72 -0.25
N TYR A 77 12.88 18.90 -0.41
CA TYR A 77 11.64 18.99 0.38
C TYR A 77 11.57 17.98 1.54
N ARG A 78 10.56 18.17 2.39
CA ARG A 78 10.15 17.20 3.43
C ARG A 78 8.87 16.50 3.00
N GLN A 79 8.70 15.26 3.43
CA GLN A 79 7.52 14.44 3.16
C GLN A 79 6.85 14.04 4.47
N ILE A 80 5.53 14.15 4.49
CA ILE A 80 4.64 13.55 5.49
C ILE A 80 3.74 12.58 4.75
N ARG A 81 3.49 11.41 5.34
CA ARG A 81 2.63 10.36 4.78
C ARG A 81 1.49 10.08 5.75
N PHE A 82 0.29 9.97 5.21
CA PHE A 82 -0.91 9.55 5.93
C PHE A 82 -1.31 8.19 5.36
N PHE A 83 -1.35 7.16 6.20
CA PHE A 83 -1.73 5.81 5.80
C PHE A 83 -2.97 5.38 6.58
N GLU A 84 -3.86 4.68 5.90
CA GLU A 84 -4.92 3.89 6.52
C GLU A 84 -4.63 2.43 6.17
N VAL A 85 -4.48 1.59 7.20
CA VAL A 85 -4.11 0.19 7.06
C VAL A 85 -5.36 -0.65 7.23
N PHE A 86 -5.55 -1.58 6.30
CA PHE A 86 -6.67 -2.49 6.26
C PHE A 86 -6.19 -3.93 6.13
N GLU A 87 -7.06 -4.86 6.50
CA GLU A 87 -6.87 -6.29 6.34
C GLU A 87 -7.99 -6.84 5.46
N LEU A 88 -7.65 -7.75 4.55
CA LEU A 88 -8.62 -8.43 3.71
C LEU A 88 -9.55 -9.30 4.57
N ASP A 89 -10.86 -9.14 4.44
CA ASP A 89 -11.82 -9.89 5.26
C ASP A 89 -11.99 -11.32 4.74
N LEU A 90 -11.20 -12.24 5.29
CA LEU A 90 -11.24 -13.66 4.95
C LEU A 90 -12.50 -14.39 5.42
N THR A 91 -13.47 -13.73 6.07
CA THR A 91 -14.80 -14.32 6.29
C THR A 91 -15.63 -14.34 5.00
N ILE A 92 -15.29 -13.50 4.03
CA ILE A 92 -15.94 -13.43 2.71
C ILE A 92 -15.32 -14.47 1.76
N ALA A 93 -16.16 -15.21 1.05
CA ALA A 93 -15.70 -16.27 0.15
C ALA A 93 -14.80 -15.76 -0.98
N ALA A 94 -15.19 -14.66 -1.64
CA ALA A 94 -14.39 -14.05 -2.71
C ALA A 94 -13.01 -13.58 -2.22
N ALA A 95 -12.94 -13.05 -0.99
CA ALA A 95 -11.69 -12.63 -0.38
C ALA A 95 -10.76 -13.82 -0.09
N ARG A 96 -11.29 -14.96 0.38
CA ARG A 96 -10.50 -16.19 0.53
C ARG A 96 -9.99 -16.71 -0.80
N THR A 97 -10.85 -16.76 -1.83
CA THR A 97 -10.43 -17.21 -3.16
C THR A 97 -9.30 -16.34 -3.72
N LEU A 98 -9.40 -15.01 -3.60
CA LEU A 98 -8.34 -14.10 -4.02
C LEU A 98 -7.05 -14.31 -3.21
N HIS A 99 -7.17 -14.43 -1.88
CA HIS A 99 -6.03 -14.71 -1.00
C HIS A 99 -5.31 -15.99 -1.41
N ASP A 100 -6.04 -17.09 -1.60
CA ASP A 100 -5.46 -18.39 -1.93
C ASP A 100 -4.78 -18.37 -3.30
N ALA A 101 -5.37 -17.67 -4.28
CA ALA A 101 -4.77 -17.46 -5.59
C ALA A 101 -3.46 -16.66 -5.50
N LEU A 102 -3.45 -15.56 -4.75
CA LEU A 102 -2.24 -14.75 -4.53
C LEU A 102 -1.13 -15.54 -3.84
N VAL A 103 -1.49 -16.34 -2.82
CA VAL A 103 -0.52 -17.20 -2.12
C VAL A 103 0.01 -18.30 -3.04
N ALA A 104 -0.82 -18.85 -3.93
CA ALA A 104 -0.39 -19.84 -4.91
C ALA A 104 0.60 -19.22 -5.93
N LEU A 105 0.27 -18.04 -6.47
CA LEU A 105 1.16 -17.31 -7.39
C LEU A 105 2.49 -16.94 -6.74
N ALA A 106 2.47 -16.43 -5.51
CA ALA A 106 3.68 -16.09 -4.76
C ALA A 106 4.60 -17.29 -4.45
N ARG A 107 4.11 -18.52 -4.62
CA ARG A 107 4.88 -19.77 -4.47
C ARG A 107 5.35 -20.33 -5.82
N ASP A 108 4.86 -19.83 -6.94
CA ASP A 108 5.28 -20.25 -8.26
C ASP A 108 6.70 -19.72 -8.54
N PRO A 109 7.69 -20.60 -8.79
CA PRO A 109 9.05 -20.16 -9.15
C PRO A 109 9.12 -19.37 -10.46
N GLY A 110 8.11 -19.46 -11.32
CA GLY A 110 7.98 -18.69 -12.56
C GLY A 110 7.41 -17.28 -12.36
N GLU A 111 6.82 -17.00 -11.20
CA GLU A 111 6.24 -15.70 -10.90
C GLU A 111 7.29 -14.74 -10.32
N ALA A 112 7.41 -13.55 -10.89
CA ALA A 112 8.48 -12.60 -10.57
C ALA A 112 7.99 -11.29 -9.95
N LEU A 113 6.71 -10.96 -10.09
CA LEU A 113 6.08 -9.71 -9.69
C LEU A 113 5.26 -9.85 -8.41
N ILE A 114 4.76 -11.05 -8.10
CA ILE A 114 4.02 -11.34 -6.87
C ILE A 114 4.88 -12.13 -5.89
N ILE A 115 5.03 -11.60 -4.68
CA ILE A 115 5.83 -12.22 -3.60
C ILE A 115 5.04 -12.32 -2.30
N CYS A 116 5.37 -13.32 -1.48
CA CYS A 116 4.82 -13.50 -0.15
C CYS A 116 5.85 -13.06 0.89
N ALA A 117 5.77 -11.81 1.34
CA ALA A 117 6.66 -11.26 2.37
C ALA A 117 6.04 -11.39 3.77
N GLY A 118 6.77 -12.01 4.69
CA GLY A 118 6.40 -12.15 6.09
C GLY A 118 6.91 -11.00 6.97
N ARG A 119 6.66 -11.11 8.28
CA ARG A 119 7.15 -10.15 9.27
C ARG A 119 8.66 -10.00 9.23
N GLU A 120 9.41 -11.10 9.13
CA GLU A 120 10.87 -11.06 9.10
C GLU A 120 11.37 -10.34 7.85
N ASP A 121 10.80 -10.60 6.68
CA ASP A 121 11.16 -9.91 5.43
C ASP A 121 10.92 -8.40 5.52
N ILE A 122 9.78 -7.99 6.10
CA ILE A 122 9.44 -6.58 6.32
C ILE A 122 10.43 -5.94 7.31
N VAL A 123 10.78 -6.64 8.39
CA VAL A 123 11.76 -6.15 9.38
C VAL A 123 13.15 -6.03 8.76
N HIS A 124 13.55 -6.92 7.86
CA HIS A 124 14.85 -6.85 7.18
C HIS A 124 14.83 -5.93 5.94
N GLY A 125 13.65 -5.57 5.44
CA GLY A 125 13.47 -4.76 4.24
C GLY A 125 13.76 -5.51 2.92
N ARG A 126 13.74 -6.84 2.94
CA ARG A 126 14.07 -7.68 1.77
C ARG A 126 13.51 -9.09 1.88
N ILE A 127 13.29 -9.71 0.72
CA ILE A 127 13.05 -11.15 0.56
C ILE A 127 13.96 -11.65 -0.57
N GLY A 128 14.93 -12.51 -0.23
CA GLY A 128 15.97 -12.89 -1.19
C GLY A 128 16.73 -11.68 -1.74
N ALA A 129 16.69 -11.47 -3.05
CA ALA A 129 17.29 -10.33 -3.74
C ALA A 129 16.35 -9.13 -3.91
N LEU A 130 15.08 -9.27 -3.54
CA LEU A 130 14.06 -8.25 -3.72
C LEU A 130 13.98 -7.33 -2.51
N TYR A 131 13.75 -6.05 -2.74
CA TYR A 131 13.55 -5.07 -1.69
C TYR A 131 12.09 -4.99 -1.28
N VAL A 132 11.84 -4.97 0.03
CA VAL A 132 10.52 -4.68 0.59
C VAL A 132 10.49 -3.19 0.94
N ALA A 133 9.51 -2.48 0.38
CA ALA A 133 9.45 -1.03 0.53
C ALA A 133 9.29 -0.61 2.01
N PRO A 134 9.96 0.47 2.48
CA PRO A 134 9.96 0.86 3.89
C PRO A 134 8.58 1.11 4.51
N GLN A 135 7.59 1.53 3.71
CA GLN A 135 6.21 1.71 4.17
C GLN A 135 5.52 0.40 4.58
N SER A 136 5.99 -0.76 4.12
CA SER A 136 5.44 -2.06 4.52
C SER A 136 5.61 -2.35 6.01
N ALA A 137 6.50 -1.63 6.71
CA ALA A 137 6.61 -1.67 8.17
C ALA A 137 5.27 -1.38 8.88
N PHE A 138 4.40 -0.57 8.27
CA PHE A 138 3.10 -0.23 8.84
C PHE A 138 2.05 -1.35 8.75
N LEU A 139 2.35 -2.42 8.00
CA LEU A 139 1.53 -3.64 7.99
C LEU A 139 1.72 -4.46 9.28
N ILE A 140 2.87 -4.32 9.95
CA ILE A 140 3.23 -5.11 11.15
C ILE A 140 3.34 -4.29 12.44
N GLY A 141 3.19 -2.96 12.35
CA GLY A 141 3.33 -2.03 13.48
C GLY A 141 2.90 -0.60 13.12
N ASP A 142 3.18 0.35 14.01
CA ASP A 142 2.86 1.78 13.86
C ASP A 142 4.11 2.65 13.64
N ARG A 143 5.29 2.01 13.56
CA ARG A 143 6.57 2.67 13.42
C ARG A 143 7.28 2.22 12.15
N ARG A 144 7.91 3.19 11.51
CA ARG A 144 8.83 2.95 10.40
C ARG A 144 10.08 2.24 10.92
N LEU A 145 10.53 1.22 10.20
CA LEU A 145 11.75 0.45 10.53
C LEU A 145 12.97 0.93 9.73
N HIS A 146 12.77 1.33 8.48
CA HIS A 146 13.85 1.69 7.54
C HIS A 146 13.68 3.10 6.96
N ALA A 147 14.80 3.73 6.59
CA ALA A 147 14.77 4.95 5.80
C ALA A 147 14.18 4.70 4.40
N ASP A 148 13.63 5.75 3.77
CA ASP A 148 13.23 5.65 2.37
C ASP A 148 14.44 5.28 1.51
N LEU A 149 14.24 4.44 0.50
CA LEU A 149 15.24 4.22 -0.53
C LEU A 149 15.26 5.45 -1.45
N PRO A 150 16.44 5.85 -1.97
CA PRO A 150 16.49 6.86 -3.02
C PRO A 150 15.69 6.35 -4.23
N ALA A 151 15.01 7.25 -4.94
CA ALA A 151 14.33 6.87 -6.18
C ALA A 151 15.36 6.23 -7.14
N PRO A 152 15.00 5.13 -7.84
CA PRO A 152 15.84 4.63 -8.92
C PRO A 152 16.10 5.77 -9.90
N ARG A 153 17.36 5.91 -10.32
CA ARG A 153 17.78 6.92 -11.30
C ARG A 153 17.23 6.61 -12.68
#